data_AF-A0A1Y5ZDI0-F1
#
_entry.id   AF-A0A1Y5ZDI0-F1
#
_cell.length_a   1.000
_cell.length_b   1.000
_cell.length_c   1.000
_cell.angle_alpha   90.00
_cell.angle_beta   90.00
_cell.angle_gamma   90.00
#
_symmetry.space_group_name_H-M   'P 1'
#
loop_
_entity.id
_entity.type
_entity.pdbx_description
1 polymer ?
#
loop_
_entity_poly.entity_id
_entity_poly.type
_entity_poly.pdbx_seq_one_letter_code
_entity_poly.pdbx_strand_id
1 'polypeptide(L)'
;MMNPFRKTTLFVFTLSVLNTNIGMSHGDIPIFTKIQPAIPQEENAKSEVEYMRNESVESEKVLEKENRPIEQEKVIVRPLDVPLILQKPELMRGCEVTSLAMVLQFSGVQVDKMELAAKIKSVPFQGKGIKGNMHKGFIGDIATFDKPGLGVYVEPILELAKEYVSEEKVKDLSHKEPQQIYEAIDRGQPVWVLTNARFKRLPDDEFYTWRTDAGEMKVTYHQHSVVVTDYDEQYVYIKDPLKKDKHRAIDRNSFEQAWIQMGRQAMTVSM
;
A
#
# COMPACT_ATOMS: atom_id res chain seq x y z
N MET A 1 2.45 75.03 21.84
CA MET A 1 1.31 74.14 22.14
C MET A 1 1.57 72.82 21.43
N MET A 2 2.14 71.84 22.12
CA MET A 2 1.43 70.76 22.85
C MET A 2 1.10 69.52 21.98
N ASN A 3 2.10 68.64 21.85
CA ASN A 3 1.92 67.17 21.97
C ASN A 3 1.59 66.87 23.45
N PRO A 4 0.95 65.74 23.86
CA PRO A 4 1.30 64.34 23.51
C PRO A 4 0.06 63.47 23.14
N PHE A 5 0.13 62.20 22.72
CA PHE A 5 0.58 61.02 23.47
C PHE A 5 0.90 59.82 22.57
N ARG A 6 2.04 59.17 22.85
CA ARG A 6 2.45 57.88 22.27
C ARG A 6 2.33 56.82 23.37
N LYS A 7 1.47 55.81 23.22
CA LYS A 7 1.38 54.70 24.19
C LYS A 7 2.39 53.62 23.81
N THR A 8 3.50 53.58 24.55
CA THR A 8 4.47 52.47 24.53
C THR A 8 4.24 51.62 25.78
N THR A 9 3.75 50.39 25.60
CA THR A 9 3.63 49.44 26.71
C THR A 9 4.90 48.62 26.79
N LEU A 10 5.71 48.88 27.82
CA LEU A 10 6.91 48.13 28.15
C LEU A 10 6.54 47.03 29.16
N PHE A 11 6.75 45.75 28.82
CA PHE A 11 6.62 44.64 29.76
C PHE A 11 8.01 44.06 30.05
N VAL A 12 8.45 44.13 31.30
CA VAL A 12 9.76 43.63 31.75
C VAL A 12 9.55 42.73 32.98
N PHE A 13 9.88 41.46 32.78
CA PHE A 13 10.30 40.43 33.75
C PHE A 13 9.76 40.44 35.19
N THR A 14 9.17 39.30 35.55
CA THR A 14 9.53 38.59 36.79
C THR A 14 9.88 37.14 36.48
N LEU A 15 11.14 36.76 36.67
CA LEU A 15 11.58 35.37 36.68
C LEU A 15 11.30 34.80 38.08
N SER A 16 10.50 33.73 38.19
CA SER A 16 10.31 32.99 39.43
C SER A 16 10.69 31.53 39.23
N VAL A 17 11.94 31.21 39.58
CA VAL A 17 12.44 29.84 39.64
C VAL A 17 12.00 29.23 40.97
N LEU A 18 11.26 28.12 40.92
CA LEU A 18 10.93 27.31 42.09
C LEU A 18 11.39 25.88 41.84
N ASN A 19 12.46 25.52 42.53
CA ASN A 19 13.11 24.23 42.49
C ASN A 19 12.57 23.40 43.67
N THR A 20 11.96 22.24 43.43
CA THR A 20 11.69 21.24 44.48
C THR A 20 11.97 19.84 43.94
N ASN A 21 13.08 19.24 44.41
CA ASN A 21 13.43 17.85 44.15
C ASN A 21 12.70 16.90 45.11
N ILE A 22 11.92 15.97 44.56
CA ILE A 22 11.58 14.64 45.11
C ILE A 22 11.37 13.74 43.86
N GLY A 23 11.85 12.51 43.72
CA GLY A 23 12.57 11.66 44.67
C GLY A 23 12.02 10.23 44.63
N MET A 24 12.62 9.36 43.80
CA MET A 24 12.46 7.89 43.76
C MET A 24 11.10 7.27 43.37
N SER A 25 11.06 6.50 42.29
CA SER A 25 11.02 5.02 42.34
C SER A 25 10.86 4.43 40.93
N HIS A 26 11.58 3.34 40.64
CA HIS A 26 11.30 2.50 39.48
C HIS A 26 10.00 1.71 39.69
N GLY A 27 9.35 1.33 38.57
CA GLY A 27 8.19 0.44 38.53
C GLY A 27 8.16 -0.29 37.18
N ASP A 28 8.19 -1.61 37.22
CA ASP A 28 8.66 -2.45 36.10
C ASP A 28 7.58 -2.86 35.08
N ILE A 29 8.06 -3.27 33.91
CA ILE A 29 7.28 -3.90 32.85
C ILE A 29 7.00 -5.36 33.24
N PRO A 30 5.75 -5.87 33.14
CA PRO A 30 5.47 -7.28 33.40
C PRO A 30 6.05 -8.18 32.29
N ILE A 31 7.14 -8.87 32.62
CA ILE A 31 7.70 -9.97 31.82
C ILE A 31 6.80 -11.21 31.99
N PHE A 32 6.39 -11.84 30.88
CA PHE A 32 5.65 -13.09 30.91
C PHE A 32 6.52 -14.26 30.45
N THR A 33 7.09 -15.01 31.40
CA THR A 33 7.93 -16.19 31.14
C THR A 33 7.27 -17.46 31.63
N LYS A 34 7.02 -18.42 30.74
CA LYS A 34 6.89 -19.86 31.07
C LYS A 34 7.64 -20.67 30.01
N ILE A 35 8.87 -21.07 30.33
CA ILE A 35 9.25 -22.43 30.78
C ILE A 35 9.25 -23.44 29.63
N GLN A 36 10.46 -23.72 29.14
CA GLN A 36 10.82 -25.03 28.57
C GLN A 36 11.38 -25.90 29.70
N PRO A 37 11.10 -27.20 29.76
CA PRO A 37 11.78 -28.12 30.67
C PRO A 37 13.12 -28.57 30.07
N ALA A 38 14.19 -28.46 30.86
CA ALA A 38 15.46 -29.14 30.58
C ALA A 38 15.42 -30.56 31.17
N ILE A 39 16.11 -31.50 30.53
CA ILE A 39 16.43 -32.83 31.09
C ILE A 39 17.97 -32.96 31.11
N PRO A 40 18.59 -33.48 32.18
CA PRO A 40 20.04 -33.37 32.37
C PRO A 40 20.84 -34.39 31.55
N GLN A 41 22.11 -34.07 31.32
CA GLN A 41 23.12 -35.09 31.02
C GLN A 41 23.77 -35.58 32.31
N GLU A 42 24.13 -36.86 32.34
CA GLU A 42 25.06 -37.44 33.30
C GLU A 42 26.00 -38.42 32.57
N GLU A 43 27.21 -38.61 33.10
CA GLU A 43 28.39 -39.02 32.33
C GLU A 43 29.01 -40.34 32.84
N ASN A 44 29.82 -40.99 31.99
CA ASN A 44 30.86 -42.00 32.30
C ASN A 44 30.48 -43.43 32.77
N ALA A 45 30.91 -44.44 31.99
CA ALA A 45 31.97 -45.38 32.41
C ALA A 45 32.39 -46.44 31.34
N LYS A 46 33.66 -46.34 30.90
CA LYS A 46 34.70 -47.39 30.63
C LYS A 46 34.36 -48.85 30.15
N SER A 47 34.86 -49.17 28.95
CA SER A 47 35.72 -50.35 28.53
C SER A 47 35.18 -51.81 28.61
N GLU A 48 35.76 -52.90 28.04
CA GLU A 48 37.02 -53.26 27.31
C GLU A 48 36.74 -54.06 25.99
N VAL A 49 37.62 -54.11 24.95
CA VAL A 49 38.54 -55.22 24.50
C VAL A 49 37.88 -56.65 24.51
N GLU A 50 37.83 -57.51 23.47
CA GLU A 50 38.87 -58.18 22.64
C GLU A 50 38.21 -58.97 21.46
N TYR A 51 38.52 -58.77 20.16
CA TYR A 51 39.42 -59.52 19.22
C TYR A 51 38.87 -60.81 18.49
N MET A 52 39.24 -60.98 17.20
CA MET A 52 39.06 -62.16 16.29
C MET A 52 37.62 -62.49 15.77
N ARG A 53 37.36 -63.03 14.55
CA ARG A 53 38.16 -63.27 13.32
C ARG A 53 37.28 -63.75 12.12
N ASN A 54 37.64 -63.34 10.89
CA ASN A 54 37.40 -63.94 9.56
C ASN A 54 36.02 -63.94 8.80
N GLU A 55 36.17 -63.63 7.50
CA GLU A 55 35.59 -64.27 6.29
C GLU A 55 34.13 -64.04 5.84
N SER A 56 33.99 -63.05 4.96
CA SER A 56 33.33 -63.10 3.64
C SER A 56 32.28 -64.21 3.35
N VAL A 57 31.02 -63.78 3.17
CA VAL A 57 30.13 -64.32 2.12
C VAL A 57 29.38 -63.17 1.45
N GLU A 58 29.37 -63.20 0.13
CA GLU A 58 28.68 -62.27 -0.77
C GLU A 58 27.15 -62.50 -0.73
N SER A 59 26.35 -61.43 -0.66
CA SER A 59 24.89 -61.53 -0.87
C SER A 59 24.35 -60.25 -1.49
N GLU A 60 23.72 -60.41 -2.65
CA GLU A 60 23.06 -59.34 -3.39
C GLU A 60 21.91 -58.76 -2.56
N LYS A 61 21.94 -57.45 -2.30
CA LYS A 61 20.78 -56.72 -1.78
C LYS A 61 20.13 -55.92 -2.90
N VAL A 62 18.98 -56.44 -3.31
CA VAL A 62 17.94 -55.83 -4.14
C VAL A 62 17.80 -54.32 -3.87
N LEU A 63 17.77 -53.51 -4.93
CA LEU A 63 17.42 -52.09 -4.81
C LEU A 63 15.94 -51.94 -4.39
N GLU A 64 15.70 -51.64 -3.12
CA GLU A 64 14.45 -51.01 -2.72
C GLU A 64 14.39 -49.58 -3.29
N LYS A 65 13.44 -49.34 -4.20
CA LYS A 65 13.06 -47.98 -4.59
C LYS A 65 12.30 -47.34 -3.45
N GLU A 66 12.96 -46.48 -2.69
CA GLU A 66 12.30 -45.54 -1.79
C GLU A 66 11.36 -44.63 -2.61
N ASN A 67 10.04 -44.89 -2.52
CA ASN A 67 9.03 -43.92 -2.91
C ASN A 67 9.02 -42.77 -1.90
N ARG A 68 9.96 -41.84 -2.03
CA ARG A 68 9.92 -40.57 -1.31
C ARG A 68 8.76 -39.74 -1.86
N PRO A 69 7.87 -39.17 -1.00
CA PRO A 69 6.93 -38.17 -1.45
C PRO A 69 7.70 -37.02 -2.10
N ILE A 70 7.29 -36.61 -3.30
CA ILE A 70 7.78 -35.36 -3.88
C ILE A 70 7.13 -34.26 -3.04
N GLU A 71 7.87 -33.71 -2.08
CA GLU A 71 7.52 -32.42 -1.49
C GLU A 71 7.44 -31.43 -2.66
N GLN A 72 6.22 -30.96 -2.94
CA GLN A 72 6.02 -29.92 -3.93
C GLN A 72 6.77 -28.68 -3.44
N GLU A 73 7.89 -28.38 -4.10
CA GLU A 73 8.70 -27.22 -3.79
C GLU A 73 7.79 -26.00 -3.78
N LYS A 74 7.63 -25.41 -2.59
CA LYS A 74 6.65 -24.34 -2.36
C LYS A 74 7.08 -23.14 -3.19
N VAL A 75 6.49 -23.01 -4.39
CA VAL A 75 6.79 -21.93 -5.33
C VAL A 75 6.60 -20.62 -4.58
N ILE A 76 7.72 -19.95 -4.29
CA ILE A 76 7.72 -18.64 -3.66
C ILE A 76 7.32 -17.67 -4.75
N VAL A 77 6.01 -17.54 -4.98
CA VAL A 77 5.43 -16.44 -5.74
C VAL A 77 5.93 -15.16 -5.09
N ARG A 78 6.53 -14.30 -5.90
CA ARG A 78 7.05 -13.01 -5.48
C ARG A 78 6.18 -11.94 -6.12
N PRO A 79 5.89 -10.83 -5.43
CA PRO A 79 5.17 -9.73 -6.02
C PRO A 79 5.80 -9.26 -7.32
N LEU A 80 4.96 -8.90 -8.29
CA LEU A 80 5.39 -8.29 -9.54
C LEU A 80 6.34 -7.13 -9.23
N ASP A 81 7.49 -7.09 -9.92
CA ASP A 81 8.56 -6.11 -9.67
C ASP A 81 8.24 -4.73 -10.28
N VAL A 82 7.09 -4.19 -9.86
CA VAL A 82 6.61 -2.88 -10.22
C VAL A 82 7.48 -1.82 -9.53
N PRO A 83 7.99 -0.82 -10.26
CA PRO A 83 8.77 0.26 -9.66
C PRO A 83 7.94 1.00 -8.62
N LEU A 84 8.53 1.30 -7.46
CA LEU A 84 7.88 2.14 -6.45
C LEU A 84 8.20 3.61 -6.73
N ILE A 85 7.20 4.37 -7.14
CA ILE A 85 7.28 5.82 -7.35
C ILE A 85 6.50 6.50 -6.22
N LEU A 86 7.13 7.44 -5.52
CA LEU A 86 6.46 8.27 -4.51
C LEU A 86 5.84 9.49 -5.19
N GLN A 87 4.63 9.90 -4.80
CA GLN A 87 4.00 11.11 -5.37
C GLN A 87 4.66 12.40 -4.84
N LYS A 88 5.13 12.39 -3.59
CA LYS A 88 5.73 13.53 -2.89
C LYS A 88 7.25 13.64 -3.14
N PRO A 89 7.84 14.84 -3.06
CA PRO A 89 7.24 16.13 -2.63
C PRO A 89 6.36 16.85 -3.66
N GLU A 90 6.41 16.48 -4.94
CA GLU A 90 5.95 17.29 -6.07
C GLU A 90 4.42 17.30 -6.24
N LEU A 91 3.74 16.18 -5.93
CA LEU A 91 2.30 16.02 -6.10
C LEU A 91 1.63 15.67 -4.77
N MET A 92 1.09 16.67 -4.07
CA MET A 92 0.41 16.44 -2.78
C MET A 92 -0.90 15.66 -2.92
N ARG A 93 -1.53 15.62 -4.10
CA ARG A 93 -2.71 14.78 -4.45
C ARG A 93 -2.48 13.91 -5.69
N GLY A 94 -1.24 13.53 -6.01
CA GLY A 94 -0.91 12.77 -7.21
C GLY A 94 -1.03 11.25 -7.12
N CYS A 95 -1.86 10.68 -6.25
CA CYS A 95 -1.85 9.23 -6.02
C CYS A 95 -2.28 8.42 -7.25
N GLU A 96 -3.27 8.92 -8.00
CA GLU A 96 -3.80 8.29 -9.21
C GLU A 96 -2.79 8.28 -10.35
N VAL A 97 -2.21 9.44 -10.69
CA VAL A 97 -1.22 9.56 -11.77
C VAL A 97 0.12 8.92 -11.41
N THR A 98 0.51 8.91 -10.14
CA THR A 98 1.74 8.21 -9.71
C THR A 98 1.55 6.70 -9.77
N SER A 99 0.37 6.19 -9.40
CA SER A 99 0.04 4.77 -9.58
C SER A 99 -0.05 4.39 -11.06
N LEU A 100 -0.56 5.27 -11.92
CA LEU A 100 -0.55 5.05 -13.37
C LEU A 100 0.89 4.99 -13.93
N ALA A 101 1.78 5.89 -13.49
CA ALA A 101 3.20 5.83 -13.86
C ALA A 101 3.85 4.49 -13.48
N MET A 102 3.53 3.94 -12.31
CA MET A 102 4.05 2.64 -11.85
C MET A 102 3.59 1.49 -12.78
N VAL A 103 2.31 1.48 -13.21
CA VAL A 103 1.79 0.48 -14.16
C VAL A 103 2.40 0.66 -15.55
N LEU A 104 2.44 1.88 -16.08
CA LEU A 104 2.98 2.16 -17.41
C LEU A 104 4.48 1.82 -17.52
N GLN A 105 5.28 2.15 -16.49
CA GLN A 105 6.70 1.78 -16.45
C GLN A 105 6.90 0.26 -16.39
N PHE A 106 6.06 -0.48 -15.65
CA PHE A 106 6.11 -1.94 -15.65
C PHE A 106 5.79 -2.54 -17.03
N SER A 107 4.87 -1.92 -17.78
CA SER A 107 4.58 -2.26 -19.19
C SER A 107 5.63 -1.75 -20.19
N GLY A 108 6.77 -1.24 -19.72
CA GLY A 108 7.91 -0.81 -20.56
C GLY A 108 7.83 0.62 -21.11
N VAL A 109 6.83 1.42 -20.70
CA VAL A 109 6.69 2.82 -21.13
C VAL A 109 7.60 3.72 -20.29
N GLN A 110 8.45 4.51 -20.95
CA GLN A 110 9.25 5.55 -20.30
C GLN A 110 8.40 6.82 -20.11
N VAL A 111 7.73 6.92 -18.96
CA VAL A 111 6.92 8.08 -18.54
C VAL A 111 7.08 8.31 -17.04
N ASP A 112 6.95 9.55 -16.58
CA ASP A 112 6.95 9.88 -15.15
C ASP A 112 5.62 10.51 -14.66
N LYS A 113 5.46 10.57 -13.33
CA LYS A 113 4.27 11.10 -12.66
C LYS A 113 3.99 12.58 -12.96
N MET A 114 5.00 13.38 -13.29
CA MET A 114 4.89 14.81 -13.56
C MET A 114 4.36 15.05 -14.97
N GLU A 115 4.82 14.26 -15.94
CA GLU A 115 4.26 14.25 -17.30
C GLU A 115 2.77 13.87 -17.26
N LEU A 116 2.43 12.78 -16.57
CA LEU A 116 1.03 12.35 -16.39
C LEU A 116 0.20 13.39 -15.62
N ALA A 117 0.76 14.05 -14.60
CA ALA A 117 0.09 15.14 -13.88
C ALA A 117 -0.14 16.40 -14.73
N ALA A 118 0.67 16.64 -15.77
CA ALA A 118 0.50 17.74 -16.71
C ALA A 118 -0.54 17.42 -17.80
N LYS A 119 -0.70 16.15 -18.16
CA LYS A 119 -1.63 15.67 -19.20
C LYS A 119 -3.01 15.26 -18.67
N ILE A 120 -3.13 14.81 -17.42
CA ILE A 120 -4.42 14.36 -16.87
C ILE A 120 -5.48 15.46 -17.03
N LYS A 121 -6.55 15.12 -17.73
CA LYS A 121 -7.69 16.02 -17.93
C LYS A 121 -8.20 16.49 -16.57
N SER A 122 -8.29 17.80 -16.37
CA SER A 122 -8.70 18.41 -15.11
C SER A 122 -10.05 19.13 -15.22
N VAL A 123 -10.71 19.29 -14.08
CA VAL A 123 -11.96 20.06 -13.92
C VAL A 123 -11.86 20.98 -12.69
N PRO A 124 -12.53 22.15 -12.69
CA PRO A 124 -12.53 23.04 -11.53
C PRO A 124 -13.07 22.35 -10.27
N PHE A 125 -12.52 22.67 -9.10
CA PHE A 125 -13.04 22.20 -7.81
C PHE A 125 -14.52 22.54 -7.61
N GLN A 126 -14.92 23.73 -8.06
CA GLN A 126 -16.30 24.17 -8.14
C GLN A 126 -16.46 25.26 -9.21
N GLY A 127 -17.67 25.40 -9.74
CA GLY A 127 -18.05 26.46 -10.66
C GLY A 127 -19.57 26.59 -10.73
N LYS A 128 -20.10 27.80 -10.94
CA LYS A 128 -21.54 28.06 -11.10
C LYS A 128 -22.47 27.40 -10.04
N GLY A 129 -22.01 27.27 -8.79
CA GLY A 129 -22.80 26.68 -7.69
C GLY A 129 -22.88 25.14 -7.67
N ILE A 130 -22.01 24.46 -8.41
CA ILE A 130 -21.83 23.00 -8.40
C ILE A 130 -20.36 22.62 -8.22
N LYS A 131 -20.10 21.39 -7.78
CA LYS A 131 -18.77 20.81 -7.62
C LYS A 131 -18.26 20.18 -8.93
N GLY A 132 -16.94 20.02 -9.04
CA GLY A 132 -16.33 19.19 -10.07
C GLY A 132 -16.77 17.73 -9.99
N ASN A 133 -16.56 16.98 -11.07
CA ASN A 133 -16.95 15.58 -11.21
C ASN A 133 -15.72 14.72 -11.57
N MET A 134 -15.39 13.73 -10.74
CA MET A 134 -14.17 12.92 -10.90
C MET A 134 -14.21 11.99 -12.11
N HIS A 135 -15.41 11.58 -12.55
CA HIS A 135 -15.61 10.83 -13.80
C HIS A 135 -15.25 11.67 -15.05
N LYS A 136 -15.13 13.00 -14.93
CA LYS A 136 -14.85 13.91 -16.06
C LYS A 136 -13.40 14.40 -16.10
N GLY A 137 -12.67 14.33 -14.99
CA GLY A 137 -11.28 14.77 -14.87
C GLY A 137 -10.86 14.96 -13.42
N PHE A 138 -9.56 15.18 -13.21
CA PHE A 138 -8.98 15.49 -11.91
C PHE A 138 -9.57 16.78 -11.34
N ILE A 139 -10.13 16.72 -10.13
CA ILE A 139 -10.77 17.86 -9.49
C ILE A 139 -9.72 18.76 -8.83
N GLY A 140 -9.58 19.99 -9.35
CA GLY A 140 -8.80 21.06 -8.73
C GLY A 140 -7.28 20.86 -8.85
N ASP A 141 -6.53 21.33 -7.84
CA ASP A 141 -5.07 21.34 -7.88
C ASP A 141 -4.46 20.02 -7.38
N ILE A 142 -3.62 19.39 -8.22
CA ILE A 142 -2.93 18.12 -7.93
C ILE A 142 -1.63 18.31 -7.14
N ALA A 143 -1.03 19.50 -7.22
CA ALA A 143 0.32 19.77 -6.75
C ALA A 143 0.36 20.21 -5.28
N THR A 144 -0.48 21.16 -4.86
CA THR A 144 -0.43 21.72 -3.49
C THR A 144 -1.75 21.62 -2.71
N PHE A 145 -1.65 21.43 -1.40
CA PHE A 145 -2.77 21.53 -0.46
C PHE A 145 -3.25 22.99 -0.24
N ASP A 146 -2.46 24.01 -0.56
CA ASP A 146 -2.83 25.43 -0.43
C ASP A 146 -3.99 25.83 -1.35
N LYS A 147 -4.25 25.01 -2.37
CA LYS A 147 -5.36 25.16 -3.32
C LYS A 147 -6.33 23.98 -3.18
N PRO A 148 -7.62 24.20 -3.47
CA PRO A 148 -8.61 23.16 -3.37
C PRO A 148 -8.45 22.14 -4.50
N GLY A 149 -8.54 20.87 -4.13
CA GLY A 149 -8.46 19.71 -5.03
C GLY A 149 -8.90 18.46 -4.29
N LEU A 150 -9.17 17.39 -5.04
CA LEU A 150 -9.61 16.11 -4.47
C LEU A 150 -8.83 14.94 -5.08
N GLY A 151 -9.10 14.61 -6.35
CA GLY A 151 -8.60 13.42 -7.01
C GLY A 151 -9.30 13.21 -8.36
N VAL A 152 -9.16 12.01 -8.93
CA VAL A 152 -9.79 11.59 -10.19
C VAL A 152 -10.31 10.15 -10.10
N TYR A 153 -11.31 9.81 -10.91
CA TYR A 153 -11.81 8.43 -11.04
C TYR A 153 -11.16 7.71 -12.23
N VAL A 154 -11.54 6.46 -12.45
CA VAL A 154 -10.90 5.57 -13.41
C VAL A 154 -11.01 6.03 -14.87
N GLU A 155 -12.09 6.72 -15.27
CA GLU A 155 -12.34 7.01 -16.68
C GLU A 155 -11.31 7.98 -17.29
N PRO A 156 -10.98 9.12 -16.67
CA PRO A 156 -9.89 9.97 -17.17
C PRO A 156 -8.49 9.31 -17.08
N ILE A 157 -8.32 8.31 -16.20
CA ILE A 157 -7.08 7.53 -16.07
C ILE A 157 -6.93 6.52 -17.22
N LEU A 158 -8.02 5.84 -17.61
CA LEU A 158 -8.08 4.99 -18.79
C LEU A 158 -7.77 5.77 -20.07
N GLU A 159 -8.40 6.93 -20.25
CA GLU A 159 -8.16 7.79 -21.42
C GLU A 159 -6.71 8.30 -21.47
N LEU A 160 -6.12 8.67 -20.32
CA LEU A 160 -4.71 9.04 -20.25
C LEU A 160 -3.78 7.85 -20.57
N ALA A 161 -4.11 6.64 -20.11
CA ALA A 161 -3.31 5.44 -20.41
C ALA A 161 -3.25 5.14 -21.91
N LYS A 162 -4.33 5.38 -22.65
CA LYS A 162 -4.41 5.22 -24.12
C LYS A 162 -3.53 6.20 -24.91
N GLU A 163 -3.00 7.25 -24.29
CA GLU A 163 -1.97 8.11 -24.92
C GLU A 163 -0.59 7.43 -24.98
N TYR A 164 -0.35 6.38 -24.18
CA TYR A 164 0.98 5.76 -23.98
C TYR A 164 1.09 4.32 -24.45
N VAL A 165 -0.03 3.61 -24.52
CA VAL A 165 -0.13 2.23 -25.03
C VAL A 165 -1.35 2.12 -25.95
N SER A 166 -1.38 1.11 -26.83
CA SER A 166 -2.53 0.92 -27.70
C SER A 166 -3.81 0.64 -26.89
N GLU A 167 -4.96 1.06 -27.40
CA GLU A 167 -6.24 0.97 -26.68
C GLU A 167 -6.59 -0.48 -26.30
N GLU A 168 -6.19 -1.44 -27.14
CA GLU A 168 -6.38 -2.87 -26.89
C GLU A 168 -5.59 -3.37 -25.68
N LYS A 169 -4.52 -2.69 -25.27
CA LYS A 169 -3.76 -3.02 -24.06
C LYS A 169 -4.38 -2.47 -22.79
N VAL A 170 -5.12 -1.37 -22.87
CA VAL A 170 -5.78 -0.76 -21.70
C VAL A 170 -7.02 -1.58 -21.34
N LYS A 171 -7.01 -2.22 -20.18
CA LYS A 171 -8.13 -3.04 -19.70
C LYS A 171 -8.80 -2.36 -18.51
N ASP A 172 -10.04 -1.93 -18.72
CA ASP A 172 -10.92 -1.53 -17.62
C ASP A 172 -11.39 -2.76 -16.85
N LEU A 173 -11.08 -2.79 -15.55
CA LEU A 173 -11.50 -3.82 -14.60
C LEU A 173 -12.61 -3.31 -13.69
N SER A 174 -13.15 -2.12 -13.95
CA SER A 174 -14.12 -1.46 -13.08
C SER A 174 -15.48 -2.14 -13.09
N HIS A 175 -16.18 -2.03 -11.96
CA HIS A 175 -17.48 -2.64 -11.67
C HIS A 175 -17.51 -4.18 -11.71
N LYS A 176 -16.36 -4.84 -11.93
CA LYS A 176 -16.21 -6.30 -11.87
C LYS A 176 -16.12 -6.81 -10.43
N GLU A 177 -16.07 -8.13 -10.25
CA GLU A 177 -15.75 -8.76 -8.97
C GLU A 177 -14.24 -8.69 -8.64
N PRO A 178 -13.85 -8.69 -7.34
CA PRO A 178 -12.44 -8.61 -6.94
C PRO A 178 -11.54 -9.66 -7.59
N GLN A 179 -12.08 -10.84 -7.91
CA GLN A 179 -11.37 -11.91 -8.61
C GLN A 179 -10.76 -11.47 -9.95
N GLN A 180 -11.31 -10.45 -10.61
CA GLN A 180 -10.79 -9.93 -11.87
C GLN A 180 -9.52 -9.09 -11.69
N ILE A 181 -9.27 -8.55 -10.48
CA ILE A 181 -7.95 -7.99 -10.10
C ILE A 181 -6.95 -9.13 -10.00
N TYR A 182 -7.31 -10.19 -9.25
CA TYR A 182 -6.45 -11.34 -8.98
C TYR A 182 -6.06 -12.11 -10.23
N GLU A 183 -7.01 -12.37 -11.14
CA GLU A 183 -6.72 -12.98 -12.45
C GLU A 183 -5.81 -12.11 -13.33
N ALA A 184 -5.76 -10.78 -13.14
CA ALA A 184 -4.80 -9.94 -13.84
C ALA A 184 -3.39 -10.10 -13.24
N ILE A 185 -3.27 -10.16 -11.90
CA ILE A 185 -2.02 -10.50 -11.22
C ILE A 185 -1.48 -11.87 -11.65
N ASP A 186 -2.34 -12.89 -11.76
CA ASP A 186 -1.98 -14.23 -12.26
C ASP A 186 -1.44 -14.21 -13.69
N ARG A 187 -1.89 -13.26 -14.51
CA ARG A 187 -1.37 -13.00 -15.87
C ARG A 187 -0.11 -12.13 -15.91
N GLY A 188 0.46 -11.79 -14.75
CA GLY A 188 1.62 -10.91 -14.62
C GLY A 188 1.31 -9.42 -14.85
N GLN A 189 0.05 -9.01 -14.70
CA GLN A 189 -0.43 -7.65 -15.04
C GLN A 189 -0.78 -6.89 -13.74
N PRO A 190 0.02 -5.90 -13.31
CA PRO A 190 -0.26 -5.15 -12.08
C PRO A 190 -1.49 -4.27 -12.25
N VAL A 191 -2.26 -4.08 -11.18
CA VAL A 191 -3.57 -3.44 -11.26
C VAL A 191 -3.58 -2.12 -10.51
N TRP A 192 -3.81 -1.03 -11.23
CA TRP A 192 -4.14 0.27 -10.65
C TRP A 192 -5.55 0.19 -10.05
N VAL A 193 -5.72 0.69 -8.82
CA VAL A 193 -7.02 0.72 -8.14
C VAL A 193 -7.29 2.07 -7.51
N LEU A 194 -8.58 2.42 -7.39
CA LEU A 194 -9.05 3.46 -6.46
C LEU A 194 -9.63 2.81 -5.20
N THR A 195 -9.19 3.28 -4.04
CA THR A 195 -9.61 2.79 -2.73
C THR A 195 -9.58 3.96 -1.73
N ASN A 196 -9.49 3.69 -0.44
CA ASN A 196 -9.24 4.71 0.58
C ASN A 196 -7.96 4.42 1.37
N ALA A 197 -7.34 5.46 1.91
CA ALA A 197 -6.05 5.42 2.60
C ALA A 197 -6.06 4.61 3.93
N ARG A 198 -7.23 4.20 4.43
CA ARG A 198 -7.36 3.29 5.59
C ARG A 198 -7.41 1.81 5.17
N PHE A 199 -7.55 1.52 3.89
CA PHE A 199 -7.63 0.17 3.30
C PHE A 199 -8.66 -0.76 3.97
N LYS A 200 -9.76 -0.18 4.46
CA LYS A 200 -10.91 -0.87 5.02
C LYS A 200 -12.18 -0.08 4.74
N ARG A 201 -13.34 -0.70 4.95
CA ARG A 201 -14.63 0.01 4.87
C ARG A 201 -14.63 1.20 5.84
N LEU A 202 -14.98 2.39 5.34
CA LEU A 202 -15.21 3.60 6.11
C LEU A 202 -16.67 3.63 6.59
N PRO A 203 -16.96 4.23 7.77
CA PRO A 203 -18.33 4.58 8.14
C PRO A 203 -18.90 5.69 7.24
N ASP A 204 -20.23 5.81 7.19
CA ASP A 204 -20.93 6.69 6.23
C ASP A 204 -20.72 8.19 6.50
N ASP A 205 -20.32 8.58 7.72
CA ASP A 205 -20.01 9.96 8.13
C ASP A 205 -18.64 10.46 7.61
N GLU A 206 -17.80 9.57 7.09
CA GLU A 206 -16.54 9.92 6.38
C GLU A 206 -16.79 10.28 4.90
N PHE A 207 -18.05 10.29 4.44
CA PHE A 207 -18.45 10.65 3.09
C PHE A 207 -19.25 11.95 3.03
N TYR A 208 -19.04 12.70 1.95
CA TYR A 208 -19.77 13.90 1.59
C TYR A 208 -20.55 13.66 0.30
N THR A 209 -21.80 14.10 0.24
CA THR A 209 -22.55 14.15 -1.03
C THR A 209 -22.26 15.46 -1.74
N TRP A 210 -21.68 15.39 -2.95
CA TRP A 210 -21.40 16.54 -3.80
C TRP A 210 -22.38 16.61 -4.96
N ARG A 211 -23.04 17.77 -5.14
CA ARG A 211 -23.85 18.05 -6.33
C ARG A 211 -22.95 18.50 -7.48
N THR A 212 -22.90 17.71 -8.54
CA THR A 212 -22.13 17.96 -9.77
C THR A 212 -23.05 18.36 -10.92
N ASP A 213 -22.51 18.52 -12.13
CA ASP A 213 -23.27 18.70 -13.37
C ASP A 213 -23.92 17.40 -13.91
N ALA A 214 -23.59 16.24 -13.33
CA ALA A 214 -24.14 14.93 -13.71
C ALA A 214 -25.03 14.31 -12.61
N GLY A 215 -25.36 15.08 -11.57
CA GLY A 215 -26.09 14.59 -10.38
C GLY A 215 -25.22 14.54 -9.13
N GLU A 216 -25.66 13.76 -8.14
CA GLU A 216 -24.96 13.59 -6.87
C GLU A 216 -23.84 12.55 -6.96
N MET A 217 -22.69 12.87 -6.35
CA MET A 217 -21.51 12.02 -6.25
C MET A 217 -21.10 11.94 -4.78
N LYS A 218 -21.01 10.72 -4.22
CA LYS A 218 -20.39 10.52 -2.91
C LYS A 218 -18.87 10.64 -3.05
N VAL A 219 -18.24 11.38 -2.15
CA VAL A 219 -16.78 11.59 -2.10
C VAL A 219 -16.27 11.45 -0.67
N THR A 220 -14.99 11.10 -0.51
CA THR A 220 -14.30 11.14 0.78
C THR A 220 -12.89 11.69 0.61
N TYR A 221 -12.44 12.51 1.57
CA TYR A 221 -11.05 12.98 1.60
C TYR A 221 -10.06 11.88 2.02
N HIS A 222 -10.55 10.68 2.31
CA HIS A 222 -9.74 9.47 2.44
C HIS A 222 -9.49 8.75 1.11
N GLN A 223 -10.00 9.23 -0.04
CA GLN A 223 -9.70 8.68 -1.36
C GLN A 223 -8.18 8.50 -1.54
N HIS A 224 -7.80 7.36 -2.11
CA HIS A 224 -6.42 7.03 -2.40
C HIS A 224 -6.32 6.09 -3.60
N SER A 225 -5.18 6.09 -4.28
CA SER A 225 -4.88 5.16 -5.36
C SER A 225 -3.52 4.50 -5.16
N VAL A 226 -3.47 3.21 -5.45
CA VAL A 226 -2.32 2.32 -5.28
C VAL A 226 -2.26 1.32 -6.44
N VAL A 227 -1.15 0.59 -6.55
CA VAL A 227 -1.02 -0.52 -7.50
C VAL A 227 -0.96 -1.84 -6.73
N VAL A 228 -1.83 -2.79 -7.07
CA VAL A 228 -1.78 -4.17 -6.60
C VAL A 228 -0.72 -4.93 -7.41
N THR A 229 0.13 -5.68 -6.70
CA THR A 229 1.27 -6.41 -7.28
C THR A 229 1.33 -7.88 -6.92
N ASP A 230 0.57 -8.32 -5.92
CA ASP A 230 0.44 -9.73 -5.52
C ASP A 230 -0.79 -9.93 -4.62
N TYR A 231 -1.17 -11.18 -4.38
CA TYR A 231 -2.17 -11.53 -3.35
C TYR A 231 -1.98 -12.97 -2.86
N ASP A 232 -2.49 -13.26 -1.66
CA ASP A 232 -2.63 -14.63 -1.13
C ASP A 232 -4.01 -14.82 -0.48
N GLU A 233 -4.18 -15.86 0.33
CA GLU A 233 -5.44 -16.14 1.05
C GLU A 233 -5.82 -15.05 2.06
N GLN A 234 -4.84 -14.36 2.64
CA GLN A 234 -5.00 -13.39 3.74
C GLN A 234 -4.73 -11.95 3.31
N TYR A 235 -3.84 -11.72 2.33
CA TYR A 235 -3.31 -10.39 2.00
C TYR A 235 -3.41 -10.02 0.53
N VAL A 236 -3.48 -8.72 0.29
CA VAL A 236 -3.20 -8.07 -0.99
C VAL A 236 -1.95 -7.22 -0.83
N TYR A 237 -0.99 -7.38 -1.74
CA TYR A 237 0.29 -6.67 -1.70
C TYR A 237 0.28 -5.49 -2.66
N ILE A 238 0.71 -4.32 -2.19
CA ILE A 238 0.58 -3.06 -2.93
C ILE A 238 1.87 -2.22 -2.99
N LYS A 239 2.01 -1.43 -4.06
CA LYS A 239 2.84 -0.22 -4.09
C LYS A 239 1.96 0.98 -3.78
N ASP A 240 2.28 1.71 -2.72
CA ASP A 240 1.54 2.90 -2.28
C ASP A 240 2.41 4.15 -2.51
N PRO A 241 1.97 5.12 -3.34
CA PRO A 241 2.76 6.30 -3.68
C PRO A 241 2.98 7.27 -2.50
N LEU A 242 2.36 7.04 -1.33
CA LEU A 242 2.61 7.76 -0.08
C LEU A 242 3.59 7.04 0.88
N LYS A 243 4.05 5.82 0.57
CA LYS A 243 4.87 4.99 1.49
C LYS A 243 6.15 4.51 0.82
N LYS A 244 7.27 4.58 1.56
CA LYS A 244 8.59 4.09 1.12
C LYS A 244 8.75 2.56 1.19
N ASP A 245 7.83 1.89 1.88
CA ASP A 245 7.84 0.44 2.01
C ASP A 245 7.39 -0.23 0.70
N LYS A 246 8.21 -1.15 0.21
CA LYS A 246 8.03 -1.87 -1.06
C LYS A 246 7.17 -3.14 -0.94
N HIS A 247 6.88 -3.61 0.28
CA HIS A 247 6.26 -4.91 0.56
C HIS A 247 5.05 -4.76 1.50
N ARG A 248 4.15 -3.82 1.17
CA ARG A 248 2.97 -3.54 1.98
C ARG A 248 1.87 -4.56 1.75
N ALA A 249 1.72 -5.48 2.70
CA ALA A 249 0.57 -6.36 2.83
C ALA A 249 -0.61 -5.62 3.48
N ILE A 250 -1.81 -5.84 2.94
CA ILE A 250 -3.09 -5.32 3.43
C ILE A 250 -4.04 -6.50 3.60
N ASP A 251 -4.79 -6.59 4.70
CA ASP A 251 -5.82 -7.61 4.90
C ASP A 251 -6.78 -7.64 3.69
N ARG A 252 -6.90 -8.80 3.05
CA ARG A 252 -7.57 -8.97 1.76
C ARG A 252 -9.04 -8.61 1.82
N ASN A 253 -9.75 -9.07 2.84
CA ASN A 253 -11.18 -8.76 3.01
C ASN A 253 -11.38 -7.24 3.23
N SER A 254 -10.59 -6.61 4.10
CA SER A 254 -10.63 -5.16 4.32
C SER A 254 -10.34 -4.37 3.03
N PHE A 255 -9.34 -4.80 2.24
CA PHE A 255 -9.03 -4.21 0.94
C PHE A 255 -10.21 -4.33 -0.04
N GLU A 256 -10.78 -5.52 -0.19
CA GLU A 256 -11.93 -5.77 -1.07
C GLU A 256 -13.13 -4.91 -0.67
N GLN A 257 -13.45 -4.84 0.63
CA GLN A 257 -14.55 -3.98 1.14
C GLN A 257 -14.29 -2.48 0.90
N ALA A 258 -13.04 -2.03 1.02
CA ALA A 258 -12.65 -0.64 0.73
C ALA A 258 -12.81 -0.31 -0.76
N TRP A 259 -12.32 -1.20 -1.63
CA TRP A 259 -12.41 -1.07 -3.08
C TRP A 259 -13.86 -1.10 -3.58
N ILE A 260 -14.68 -2.03 -3.05
CA ILE A 260 -16.12 -2.11 -3.36
C ILE A 260 -16.84 -0.82 -2.93
N GLN A 261 -16.56 -0.30 -1.73
CA GLN A 261 -17.16 0.95 -1.25
C GLN A 261 -16.78 2.17 -2.09
N MET A 262 -15.57 2.19 -2.67
CA MET A 262 -15.08 3.26 -3.56
C MET A 262 -15.52 3.08 -5.03
N GLY A 263 -16.50 2.21 -5.30
CA GLY A 263 -17.14 2.06 -6.61
C GLY A 263 -16.56 0.96 -7.50
N ARG A 264 -15.71 0.07 -6.96
CA ARG A 264 -15.06 -1.02 -7.69
C ARG A 264 -14.25 -0.50 -8.89
N GLN A 265 -13.39 0.49 -8.69
CA GLN A 265 -12.65 1.16 -9.77
C GLN A 265 -11.24 0.57 -9.93
N ALA A 266 -10.92 0.02 -11.09
CA ALA A 266 -9.64 -0.63 -11.35
C ALA A 266 -9.29 -0.68 -12.85
N MET A 267 -8.01 -0.63 -13.19
CA MET A 267 -7.54 -0.86 -14.56
C MET A 267 -6.16 -1.52 -14.58
N THR A 268 -5.83 -2.19 -15.69
CA THR A 268 -4.50 -2.74 -15.94
C THR A 268 -4.08 -2.54 -17.39
N VAL A 269 -2.79 -2.72 -17.67
CA VAL A 269 -2.23 -2.72 -19.02
C VAL A 269 -1.72 -4.11 -19.32
N SER A 270 -2.24 -4.75 -20.37
CA SER A 270 -1.73 -6.05 -20.81
C SER A 270 -0.41 -5.91 -21.57
N MET A 271 0.52 -6.82 -21.27
CA MET A 271 1.82 -6.94 -21.94
C MET A 271 1.67 -7.27 -23.43
#